data_AF-G0U7Y7-F1
#
_entry.id   AF-G0U7Y7-F1
#
_cell.length_a   1.000
_cell.length_b   1.000
_cell.length_c   1.000
_cell.angle_alpha   90.00
_cell.angle_beta   90.00
_cell.angle_gamma   90.00
#
_symmetry.space_group_name_H-M   'P 1'
#
loop_
_entity.id
_entity.type
_entity.pdbx_description
1 polymer ?
#
loop_
_entity_poly.entity_id
_entity_poly.type
_entity_poly.pdbx_seq_one_letter_code
_entity_poly.pdbx_strand_id
1 'polypeptide(L)'
;MPRAYYKPFTIYEEVVGFHGTRRNTYIFCGLLFGGLLFKMIVLSKYASVSDFSSAGDPESLARYQESVGRRLDLAERLSSREDIRRAIAARRAPPA
;
A
#
# COMPACT_ATOMS: atom_id res chain seq x y z
N MET A 1 -41.21 -30.47 -18.93
CA MET A 1 -40.11 -30.14 -17.98
C MET A 1 -39.24 -31.37 -17.85
N PRO A 2 -37.95 -31.34 -18.25
CA PRO A 2 -37.10 -32.52 -18.14
C PRO A 2 -36.73 -32.72 -16.66
N ARG A 3 -37.08 -33.89 -16.12
CA ARG A 3 -36.65 -34.31 -14.77
C ARG A 3 -35.14 -34.57 -14.83
N ALA A 4 -34.36 -33.80 -14.08
CA ALA A 4 -32.94 -34.07 -13.90
C ALA A 4 -32.78 -35.47 -13.29
N TYR A 5 -32.26 -36.41 -14.07
CA TYR A 5 -31.88 -37.74 -13.60
C TYR A 5 -30.69 -37.55 -12.65
N TYR A 6 -30.94 -37.57 -11.34
CA TYR A 6 -29.88 -37.58 -10.33
C TYR A 6 -29.20 -38.94 -10.41
N LYS A 7 -28.08 -39.02 -11.13
CA LYS A 7 -27.23 -40.23 -11.14
C LYS A 7 -26.65 -40.35 -9.73
N PRO A 8 -26.96 -41.40 -8.96
CA PRO A 8 -26.33 -41.57 -7.66
C PRO A 8 -24.83 -41.71 -7.88
N PHE A 9 -24.04 -40.80 -7.28
CA PHE A 9 -22.60 -40.94 -7.22
C PHE A 9 -22.31 -42.32 -6.60
N THR A 10 -21.47 -43.10 -7.25
CA THR A 10 -21.07 -44.39 -6.68
C THR A 10 -20.25 -44.11 -5.42
N ILE A 11 -20.39 -44.94 -4.38
CA ILE A 11 -19.68 -44.79 -3.09
C ILE A 11 -18.17 -44.53 -3.29
N TYR A 12 -17.59 -45.08 -4.36
CA TYR A 12 -16.21 -44.84 -4.76
C TYR A 12 -15.89 -43.37 -5.11
N GLU A 13 -16.76 -42.66 -5.83
CA GLU A 13 -16.55 -41.26 -6.19
C GLU A 13 -16.61 -40.34 -4.96
N GLU A 14 -17.48 -40.63 -4.00
CA GLU A 14 -17.56 -39.89 -2.73
C GLU A 14 -16.31 -40.13 -1.87
N VAL A 15 -15.85 -41.38 -1.75
CA VAL A 15 -14.68 -41.72 -0.92
C VAL A 15 -13.39 -41.17 -1.53
N VAL A 16 -13.20 -41.30 -2.84
CA VAL A 16 -12.03 -40.76 -3.56
C VAL A 16 -12.07 -39.23 -3.58
N GLY A 17 -13.24 -38.64 -3.82
CA GLY A 17 -13.47 -37.20 -3.74
C GLY A 17 -13.16 -36.67 -2.33
N PHE A 18 -13.65 -37.32 -1.28
CA PHE A 18 -13.41 -36.94 0.11
C PHE A 18 -11.93 -37.01 0.50
N HIS A 19 -11.22 -38.06 0.09
CA HIS A 19 -9.78 -38.19 0.34
C HIS A 19 -8.96 -37.16 -0.45
N GLY A 20 -9.33 -36.91 -1.71
CA GLY A 20 -8.72 -35.87 -2.54
C GLY A 20 -8.92 -34.48 -1.94
N THR A 21 -10.13 -34.18 -1.49
CA THR A 21 -10.48 -32.90 -0.85
C THR A 21 -9.68 -32.74 0.45
N ARG A 22 -9.59 -33.78 1.28
CA ARG A 22 -8.82 -33.76 2.53
C ARG A 22 -7.33 -33.49 2.28
N ARG A 23 -6.71 -34.15 1.30
CA ARG A 23 -5.31 -33.91 0.93
C ARG A 23 -5.09 -32.49 0.43
N ASN A 24 -6.03 -31.98 -0.38
CA ASN A 24 -5.98 -30.63 -0.92
C ASN A 24 -6.09 -29.57 0.19
N THR A 25 -6.97 -29.78 1.17
CA THR A 25 -7.15 -28.87 2.30
C THR A 25 -5.87 -28.72 3.12
N TYR A 26 -5.13 -29.80 3.39
CA TYR A 26 -3.85 -29.70 4.10
C TYR A 26 -2.80 -28.88 3.34
N ILE A 27 -2.76 -29.02 2.01
CA ILE A 27 -1.86 -28.23 1.16
C ILE A 27 -2.24 -26.75 1.20
N PHE A 28 -3.53 -26.43 1.06
CA PHE A 28 -4.03 -25.06 1.15
C PHE A 28 -3.78 -24.43 2.52
N CYS A 29 -4.05 -25.15 3.61
CA CYS A 29 -3.73 -24.68 4.96
C CYS A 29 -2.22 -24.46 5.13
N GLY A 30 -1.38 -25.39 4.66
CA GLY A 30 0.07 -25.25 4.71
C GLY A 30 0.58 -24.00 3.98
N LEU A 31 0.07 -23.75 2.77
CA LEU A 31 0.42 -22.56 2.00
C LEU A 31 -0.05 -21.26 2.67
N LEU A 32 -1.27 -21.24 3.20
CA LEU A 32 -1.83 -20.06 3.87
C LEU A 32 -1.05 -19.73 5.14
N PHE A 33 -0.87 -20.70 6.05
CA PHE A 33 -0.15 -20.47 7.29
C PHE A 33 1.34 -20.24 7.06
N GLY A 34 1.96 -20.98 6.13
CA GLY A 34 3.36 -20.77 5.75
C GLY A 34 3.60 -19.38 5.16
N GLY A 35 2.72 -18.93 4.26
CA GLY A 35 2.76 -17.58 3.69
C GLY A 35 2.54 -16.49 4.74
N LEU A 36 1.64 -16.73 5.70
CA LEU A 36 1.37 -15.78 6.78
C LEU A 36 2.56 -15.65 7.75
N LEU A 37 3.20 -16.77 8.12
CA LEU A 37 4.43 -16.76 8.91
C LEU A 37 5.58 -16.09 8.15
N PHE A 38 5.75 -16.41 6.87
CA PHE A 38 6.75 -15.75 6.03
C PHE A 38 6.53 -14.23 5.99
N LYS A 39 5.28 -13.79 5.79
CA LYS A 39 4.92 -12.37 5.83
C LYS A 39 5.26 -11.73 7.18
N MET A 40 4.97 -12.39 8.30
CA MET A 40 5.29 -11.86 9.63
C MET A 40 6.80 -11.77 9.88
N ILE A 41 7.60 -12.73 9.40
CA ILE A 41 9.07 -12.70 9.51
C ILE A 41 9.65 -11.55 8.68
N VAL A 42 9.20 -11.45 7.42
CA VAL A 42 9.58 -10.35 6.52
C VAL A 42 9.18 -9.02 7.16
N LEU A 43 7.93 -8.90 7.61
CA LEU A 43 7.43 -7.69 8.23
C LEU A 43 8.20 -7.37 9.51
N SER A 44 8.56 -8.33 10.36
CA SER A 44 9.38 -8.10 11.56
C SER A 44 10.75 -7.50 11.24
N LYS A 45 11.37 -7.89 10.11
CA LYS A 45 12.64 -7.30 9.65
C LYS A 45 12.49 -5.87 9.15
N TYR A 46 11.35 -5.55 8.54
CA TYR A 46 11.06 -4.22 8.02
C TYR A 46 10.25 -3.33 9.00
N ALA A 47 9.71 -3.90 10.07
CA ALA A 47 8.91 -3.20 11.07
C ALA A 47 9.75 -2.28 11.96
N SER A 48 11.08 -2.43 11.96
CA SER A 48 12.01 -1.43 12.49
C SER A 48 11.93 -0.09 11.74
N VAL A 49 11.34 -0.05 10.54
CA VAL A 49 11.03 1.19 9.82
C VAL A 49 9.73 1.83 10.33
N SER A 50 8.92 1.10 11.10
CA SER A 50 7.62 1.54 11.64
C SER A 50 7.59 1.64 13.17
N ASP A 51 8.72 1.52 13.87
CA ASP A 51 8.82 1.92 15.28
C ASP A 51 8.75 3.45 15.39
N PHE A 52 7.53 3.98 15.23
CA PHE A 52 7.20 5.38 15.50
C PHE A 52 7.38 5.74 16.99
N SER A 53 7.68 4.78 17.87
CA SER A 53 8.05 5.07 19.27
C SER A 53 9.51 5.52 19.42
N SER A 54 10.38 5.23 18.44
CA SER A 54 11.79 5.66 18.40
C SER A 54 12.04 6.76 17.36
N ALA A 55 11.09 7.02 16.47
CA ALA A 55 11.13 8.21 15.64
C ALA A 55 10.83 9.42 16.54
N GLY A 56 11.86 9.89 17.25
CA GLY A 56 11.88 11.24 17.77
C GLY A 56 11.40 12.17 16.67
N ASP A 57 10.56 13.12 17.07
CA ASP A 57 9.81 14.05 16.21
C ASP A 57 10.56 14.30 14.89
N PRO A 58 10.02 13.99 13.70
CA PRO A 58 10.74 14.20 12.45
C PRO A 58 11.26 15.65 12.28
N GLU A 59 10.65 16.61 12.99
CA GLU A 59 11.14 17.99 13.14
C GLU A 59 12.49 18.11 13.86
N SER A 60 12.82 17.20 14.77
CA SER A 60 14.10 17.16 15.51
C SER A 60 15.27 16.66 14.66
N LEU A 61 15.01 16.06 13.50
CA LEU A 61 16.04 15.55 12.62
C LEU A 61 16.64 16.72 11.82
N ALA A 62 17.89 17.08 12.11
CA ALA A 62 18.58 18.22 11.48
C ALA A 62 18.52 18.19 9.93
N ARG A 63 18.54 16.99 9.33
CA ARG A 63 18.39 16.81 7.87
C ARG A 63 17.00 17.15 7.36
N TYR A 64 15.96 16.88 8.15
CA TYR A 64 14.59 17.25 7.80
C TYR A 64 14.43 18.77 7.82
N GLN A 65 14.93 19.45 8.86
CA GLN A 65 14.91 20.91 8.93
C GLN A 65 15.64 21.58 7.76
N GLU A 66 16.81 21.07 7.38
CA GLU A 66 17.54 21.57 6.21
C GLU A 66 16.73 21.40 4.91
N SER A 67 16.06 20.26 4.75
CA SER A 67 15.23 19.99 3.57
C SER A 67 14.00 20.90 3.51
N VAL A 68 13.37 21.18 4.66
CA VAL A 68 12.23 22.09 4.79
C VAL A 68 12.68 23.53 4.52
N GLY A 69 13.83 23.96 5.06
CA GLY A 69 14.41 25.28 4.79
C GLY A 69 14.67 25.51 3.31
N ARG A 70 15.24 24.52 2.60
CA ARG A 70 15.42 24.62 1.13
C ARG A 70 14.09 24.70 0.38
N ARG A 71 13.06 23.96 0.82
CA ARG A 71 11.72 24.03 0.20
C ARG A 71 11.09 25.40 0.41
N LEU A 72 11.23 25.99 1.58
CA LEU A 72 10.73 27.32 1.89
C LEU A 72 11.43 28.41 1.07
N ASP A 73 12.76 28.38 0.97
CA ASP A 73 13.53 29.34 0.14
C ASP A 73 13.15 29.21 -1.35
N LEU A 74 12.98 27.99 -1.85
CA LEU A 74 12.49 27.78 -3.22
C LEU A 74 11.06 28.29 -3.42
N ALA A 75 10.16 28.06 -2.46
CA ALA A 75 8.79 28.55 -2.52
C ALA A 75 8.73 30.07 -2.51
N GLU A 76 9.55 30.73 -1.70
CA GLU A 76 9.64 32.20 -1.63
C GLU A 76 10.18 32.81 -2.92
N ARG A 77 11.21 32.19 -3.52
CA ARG A 77 11.73 32.64 -4.83
C ARG A 77 10.71 32.48 -5.94
N LEU A 78 9.92 31.40 -5.90
CA LEU A 78 8.85 31.16 -6.87
C LEU A 78 7.68 32.12 -6.68
N SER A 79 7.24 32.37 -5.43
CA SER A 79 6.17 33.32 -5.14
C SER A 79 6.56 34.74 -5.56
N SER A 80 7.78 35.18 -5.24
CA SER A 80 8.33 36.48 -5.66
C SER A 80 8.33 36.62 -7.19
N ARG A 81 8.73 35.58 -7.92
CA ARG A 81 8.73 35.59 -9.39
C ARG A 81 7.31 35.63 -9.97
N GLU A 82 6.35 34.96 -9.34
CA GLU A 82 4.94 35.02 -9.73
C GLU A 82 4.32 36.39 -9.46
N ASP A 83 4.64 37.01 -8.33
CA ASP A 83 4.15 38.35 -7.98
C ASP A 83 4.69 39.41 -8.93
N ILE A 84 5.96 39.32 -9.33
CA ILE A 84 6.54 40.18 -10.37
C ILE A 84 5.81 39.98 -11.71
N ARG A 85 5.51 38.73 -12.09
CA ARG A 85 4.75 38.44 -13.32
C ARG A 85 3.34 39.03 -13.25
N ARG A 86 2.64 38.91 -12.12
CA ARG A 86 1.31 39.50 -11.93
C ARG A 86 1.37 41.03 -11.97
N ALA A 87 2.36 41.65 -11.35
CA ALA A 87 2.55 43.11 -11.40
C ALA A 87 2.79 43.61 -12.82
N ILE A 88 3.60 42.89 -13.62
CA ILE A 88 3.82 43.22 -15.03
C ILE A 88 2.54 43.04 -15.86
N ALA A 89 1.79 41.96 -15.64
CA ALA A 89 0.53 41.71 -16.32
C ALA A 89 -0.52 42.79 -16.00
N ALA A 90 -0.64 43.17 -14.73
CA ALA A 90 -1.54 44.23 -14.27
C ALA A 90 -1.18 45.60 -14.87
N ARG A 91 0.13 45.90 -15.03
CA ARG A 91 0.60 47.13 -15.69
C ARG A 91 0.41 47.15 -17.20
N ARG A 92 0.27 45.98 -17.85
CA ARG A 92 0.02 45.84 -19.30
C ARG A 92 -1.46 45.80 -19.66
N ALA A 93 -2.34 45.64 -18.68
CA ALA A 93 -3.78 45.79 -18.92
C ALA A 93 -4.09 47.27 -19.17
N PRO A 94 -4.71 47.64 -20.30
CA PRO A 94 -5.19 49.01 -20.49
C PRO A 94 -6.26 49.33 -19.43
N PRO A 95 -6.31 50.58 -18.93
CA PRO A 95 -7.39 51.00 -18.03
C PRO A 95 -8.75 50.80 -18.73
N ALA A 96 -9.69 50.20 -18.00
CA ALA A 96 -11.07 50.00 -18.45
C ALA A 96 -11.84 51.32 -18.51
#